data_AF-A0A177DM99-F1
#
_entry.id   AF-A0A177DM99-F1
#
_cell.length_a   1.000
_cell.length_b   1.000
_cell.length_c   1.000
_cell.angle_alpha   90.00
_cell.angle_beta   90.00
_cell.angle_gamma   90.00
#
_symmetry.space_group_name_H-M   'P 1'
#
loop_
_entity.id
_entity.type
_entity.pdbx_description
1 polymer ?
#
loop_
_entity_poly.entity_id
_entity_poly.type
_entity_poly.pdbx_seq_one_letter_code
_entity_poly.pdbx_strand_id
1 'polypeptide(L)'
;KRPRKRRATVYDAVHRKVARTGLIAHIRDPKASRKPLRPDEVLFKRKNAPMRYEEDDYYPAHSKLPANQKLPSGDLADVLGTYVSTLWARTKGPRMMQRTWRGMDESALIALSILMEETARGALGETGDLAFTEAAEEDEEQVL
;
A
#
# COMPACT_ATOMS: atom_id res chain seq x y z
N LYS A 1 -25.93 23.58 -10.22
CA LYS A 1 -24.46 23.41 -10.47
C LYS A 1 -24.16 21.91 -10.59
N ARG A 2 -23.48 21.46 -11.67
CA ARG A 2 -23.05 20.05 -11.77
C ARG A 2 -21.98 19.77 -10.70
N PRO A 3 -22.01 18.64 -9.98
CA PRO A 3 -21.00 18.32 -8.97
C PRO A 3 -19.62 18.23 -9.64
N ARG A 4 -18.59 18.78 -8.98
CA ARG A 4 -17.20 18.66 -9.47
C ARG A 4 -16.82 17.19 -9.48
N LYS A 5 -16.40 16.68 -10.64
CA LYS A 5 -15.87 15.32 -10.77
C LYS A 5 -14.63 15.19 -9.88
N ARG A 6 -14.57 14.15 -9.05
CA ARG A 6 -13.40 13.79 -8.23
C ARG A 6 -12.19 13.63 -9.16
N ARG A 7 -11.06 14.25 -8.81
CA ARG A 7 -9.80 14.05 -9.52
C ARG A 7 -9.18 12.72 -9.08
N ALA A 8 -8.68 11.96 -10.05
CA ALA A 8 -7.90 10.76 -9.77
C ALA A 8 -6.64 11.14 -8.98
N THR A 9 -6.32 10.34 -7.96
CA THR A 9 -5.10 10.48 -7.16
C THR A 9 -4.09 9.38 -7.51
N VAL A 10 -2.86 9.52 -7.02
CA VAL A 10 -1.83 8.48 -7.12
C VAL A 10 -2.30 7.20 -6.44
N TYR A 11 -2.98 7.32 -5.29
CA TYR A 11 -3.63 6.20 -4.61
C TYR A 11 -4.58 5.41 -5.51
N ASP A 12 -5.44 6.10 -6.27
CA ASP A 12 -6.34 5.43 -7.20
C ASP A 12 -5.55 4.67 -8.29
N ALA A 13 -4.39 5.17 -8.70
CA ALA A 13 -3.51 4.55 -9.70
C ALA A 13 -2.87 3.26 -9.16
N VAL A 14 -2.40 3.27 -7.91
CA VAL A 14 -1.87 2.08 -7.21
C VAL A 14 -2.93 0.98 -7.18
N HIS A 15 -4.18 1.34 -6.90
CA HIS A 15 -5.31 0.40 -6.89
C HIS A 15 -5.85 0.05 -8.29
N ARG A 16 -5.14 0.42 -9.36
CA ARG A 16 -5.54 0.17 -10.77
C ARG A 16 -6.91 0.74 -11.13
N LYS A 17 -7.35 1.80 -10.47
CA LYS A 17 -8.67 2.46 -10.69
C LYS A 17 -8.60 3.65 -11.66
N VAL A 18 -7.42 3.98 -12.18
CA VAL A 18 -7.20 5.12 -13.08
C VAL A 18 -6.79 4.65 -14.46
N ALA A 19 -7.44 5.19 -15.49
CA ALA A 19 -7.04 5.05 -16.88
C ALA A 19 -6.79 6.44 -17.50
N ARG A 20 -6.37 6.47 -18.78
CA ARG A 20 -6.07 7.72 -19.50
C ARG A 20 -7.21 8.76 -19.48
N THR A 21 -8.45 8.30 -19.49
CA THR A 21 -9.65 9.17 -19.48
C THR A 21 -10.11 9.58 -18.08
N GLY A 22 -9.45 9.09 -17.02
CA GLY A 22 -9.78 9.34 -15.62
C GLY A 22 -10.10 8.08 -14.84
N LEU A 23 -10.93 8.20 -13.79
CA LEU A 23 -11.35 7.07 -12.97
C LEU A 23 -12.15 6.05 -13.80
N ILE A 24 -11.74 4.78 -13.76
CA ILE A 24 -12.32 3.69 -14.57
C ILE A 24 -13.82 3.55 -14.31
N ALA A 25 -14.25 3.67 -13.06
CA ALA A 25 -15.65 3.63 -12.64
C ALA A 25 -16.54 4.73 -13.28
N HIS A 26 -15.95 5.78 -13.86
CA HIS A 26 -16.67 6.89 -14.49
C HIS A 26 -16.59 6.87 -16.01
N ILE A 27 -15.94 5.86 -16.60
CA ILE A 27 -15.81 5.70 -18.06
C ILE A 27 -17.09 5.09 -18.62
N ARG A 28 -17.92 5.95 -19.22
CA ARG A 28 -19.17 5.56 -19.89
C ARG A 28 -18.98 5.21 -21.36
N ASP A 29 -17.94 5.72 -21.99
CA ASP A 29 -17.65 5.49 -23.41
C ASP A 29 -17.04 4.09 -23.59
N PRO A 30 -17.67 3.19 -24.39
CA PRO A 30 -17.14 1.86 -24.66
C PRO A 30 -15.85 1.88 -25.49
N LYS A 31 -15.57 2.95 -26.25
CA LYS A 31 -14.34 3.08 -27.05
C LYS A 31 -13.15 3.60 -26.23
N ALA A 32 -13.40 4.09 -25.01
CA ALA A 32 -12.35 4.61 -24.16
C ALA A 32 -11.49 3.47 -23.58
N SER A 33 -10.17 3.64 -23.62
CA SER A 33 -9.24 2.68 -23.02
C SER A 33 -9.46 2.58 -21.51
N ARG A 34 -9.68 1.36 -21.03
CA ARG A 34 -9.78 1.00 -19.61
C ARG A 34 -8.48 0.42 -19.05
N LYS A 35 -7.38 0.49 -19.81
CA LYS A 35 -6.06 0.01 -19.34
C LYS A 35 -5.65 0.84 -18.12
N PRO A 36 -5.38 0.20 -16.95
CA PRO A 36 -4.91 0.91 -15.78
C PRO A 36 -3.56 1.57 -16.04
N LEU A 37 -3.42 2.82 -15.62
CA LEU A 37 -2.16 3.55 -15.64
C LEU A 37 -1.35 3.23 -14.39
N ARG A 38 -0.04 3.15 -14.54
CA ARG A 38 0.89 3.03 -13.41
C ARG A 38 1.00 4.37 -12.66
N PRO A 39 1.42 4.37 -11.37
CA PRO A 39 1.56 5.59 -10.57
C PRO A 39 2.48 6.65 -11.20
N ASP A 40 3.61 6.22 -11.78
CA ASP A 40 4.55 7.07 -12.52
C ASP A 40 3.88 7.73 -13.73
N GLU A 41 3.03 7.01 -14.45
CA GLU A 41 2.30 7.57 -15.59
C GLU A 41 1.30 8.65 -15.15
N VAL A 42 0.61 8.44 -14.02
CA VAL A 42 -0.35 9.41 -13.49
C VAL A 42 0.34 10.68 -13.00
N LEU A 43 1.53 10.56 -12.42
CA LEU A 43 2.34 11.69 -11.95
C LEU A 43 2.97 12.47 -13.11
N PHE A 44 3.53 11.76 -14.10
CA PHE A 44 4.48 12.33 -15.05
C PHE A 44 4.01 12.39 -16.50
N LYS A 45 2.96 11.66 -16.88
CA LYS A 45 2.36 11.76 -18.23
C LYS A 45 1.13 12.67 -18.27
N ARG A 46 0.90 13.46 -17.22
CA ARG A 46 -0.20 14.44 -17.15
C ARG A 46 0.14 15.73 -17.88
N LYS A 47 -0.89 16.47 -18.30
CA LYS A 47 -0.72 17.83 -18.84
C LYS A 47 -0.02 18.70 -17.79
N ASN A 48 1.05 19.38 -18.20
CA ASN A 48 1.91 20.20 -17.32
C ASN A 48 2.63 19.37 -16.23
N ALA A 49 3.02 18.14 -16.54
CA ALA A 49 3.96 17.42 -15.69
C ALA A 49 5.31 18.18 -15.66
N PRO A 50 5.97 18.27 -14.48
CA PRO A 50 7.32 18.80 -14.39
C PRO A 50 8.28 18.02 -15.30
N MET A 51 9.25 18.71 -15.88
CA MET A 51 10.36 18.06 -16.57
C MET A 51 11.18 17.28 -15.54
N ARG A 52 11.50 16.02 -15.85
CA ARG A 52 12.31 15.14 -14.99
C ARG A 52 13.72 15.04 -15.55
N TYR A 53 14.67 15.22 -14.67
CA TYR A 53 16.09 14.98 -14.88
C TYR A 53 16.48 13.84 -13.95
N GLU A 54 17.43 13.00 -14.37
CA GLU A 54 17.84 11.83 -13.55
C GLU A 54 18.52 12.27 -12.25
N GLU A 55 19.21 13.41 -12.29
CA GLU A 55 19.95 14.00 -11.18
C GLU A 55 19.03 14.42 -10.02
N ASP A 56 17.90 15.05 -10.35
CA ASP A 56 16.94 15.63 -9.40
C ASP A 56 15.64 14.82 -9.29
N ASP A 57 15.63 13.56 -9.75
CA ASP A 57 14.43 12.73 -9.73
C ASP A 57 14.05 12.32 -8.30
N TYR A 58 12.90 12.80 -7.84
CA TYR A 58 12.37 12.47 -6.52
C TYR A 58 11.61 11.13 -6.50
N TYR A 59 11.24 10.58 -7.66
CA TYR A 59 10.42 9.37 -7.72
C TYR A 59 11.12 8.12 -7.13
N PRO A 60 12.42 7.85 -7.41
CA PRO A 60 13.15 6.75 -6.79
C PRO A 60 13.71 7.10 -5.41
N ALA A 61 13.12 8.03 -4.63
CA ALA A 61 13.64 8.40 -3.31
C ALA A 61 13.83 7.20 -2.35
N HIS A 62 13.04 6.13 -2.52
CA HIS A 62 13.16 4.90 -1.74
C HIS A 62 14.53 4.20 -1.90
N SER A 63 15.22 4.35 -3.03
CA SER A 63 16.54 3.72 -3.25
C SER A 63 17.66 4.41 -2.50
N LYS A 64 17.42 5.66 -2.05
CA LYS A 64 18.37 6.47 -1.27
C LYS A 64 18.16 6.33 0.23
N LEU A 65 17.24 5.46 0.67
CA LEU A 65 16.97 5.25 2.09
C LEU A 65 18.17 4.58 2.78
N PRO A 66 18.55 5.04 3.98
CA PRO A 66 19.61 4.40 4.74
C PRO A 66 19.16 2.99 5.19
N ALA A 67 20.13 2.11 5.47
CA ALA A 67 19.87 0.71 5.80
C ALA A 67 18.95 0.53 7.03
N ASN A 68 18.95 1.48 7.96
CA ASN A 68 18.10 1.51 9.15
C ASN A 68 16.66 2.01 8.88
N GLN A 69 16.34 2.44 7.66
CA GLN A 69 15.00 2.89 7.25
C GLN A 69 14.49 2.05 6.08
N LYS A 70 14.53 0.73 6.25
CA LYS A 70 14.06 -0.21 5.24
C LYS A 70 12.54 -0.12 5.13
N LEU A 71 12.04 0.06 3.91
CA LEU A 71 10.61 -0.05 3.63
C LEU A 71 10.18 -1.52 3.67
N PRO A 72 8.93 -1.79 4.07
CA PRO A 72 8.39 -3.15 4.07
C PRO A 72 8.30 -3.68 2.64
N SER A 73 8.20 -5.00 2.50
CA SER A 73 7.95 -5.62 1.20
C SER A 73 6.70 -5.04 0.52
N GLY A 74 6.84 -4.65 -0.75
CA GLY A 74 5.74 -4.11 -1.54
C GLY A 74 4.58 -5.10 -1.72
N ASP A 75 4.91 -6.40 -1.83
CA ASP A 75 3.91 -7.46 -1.98
C ASP A 75 3.13 -7.65 -0.67
N LEU A 76 3.80 -7.57 0.49
CA LEU A 76 3.15 -7.63 1.80
C LEU A 76 2.18 -6.46 1.97
N ALA A 77 2.63 -5.25 1.63
CA ALA A 77 1.79 -4.05 1.70
C ALA A 77 0.56 -4.12 0.77
N ASP A 78 0.70 -4.69 -0.44
CA ASP A 78 -0.42 -4.88 -1.37
C ASP A 78 -1.44 -5.90 -0.85
N VAL A 79 -0.96 -7.01 -0.28
CA VAL A 79 -1.82 -8.05 0.34
C VAL A 79 -2.56 -7.49 1.55
N LEU A 80 -1.87 -6.78 2.45
CA LEU A 80 -2.48 -6.14 3.61
C LEU A 80 -3.51 -5.08 3.18
N GLY A 81 -3.16 -4.24 2.20
CA GLY A 81 -4.06 -3.23 1.66
C GLY A 81 -5.33 -3.86 1.07
N THR A 82 -5.17 -4.93 0.29
CA THR A 82 -6.30 -5.69 -0.27
C THR A 82 -7.14 -6.32 0.84
N TYR A 83 -6.52 -6.97 1.82
CA TYR A 83 -7.21 -7.58 2.96
C TYR A 83 -8.06 -6.57 3.71
N VAL A 84 -7.45 -5.45 4.12
CA VAL A 84 -8.13 -4.39 4.87
C VAL A 84 -9.26 -3.76 4.04
N SER A 85 -9.04 -3.53 2.73
CA SER A 85 -10.09 -3.04 1.84
C SER A 85 -11.28 -4.02 1.76
N THR A 86 -11.04 -5.33 1.74
CA THR A 86 -12.12 -6.33 1.74
C THR A 86 -12.83 -6.43 3.08
N LEU A 87 -12.10 -6.30 4.19
CA LEU A 87 -12.64 -6.27 5.54
C LEU A 87 -13.61 -5.10 5.72
N TRP A 88 -13.25 -3.91 5.22
CA TRP A 88 -14.14 -2.74 5.26
C TRP A 88 -15.33 -2.81 4.32
N ALA A 89 -15.17 -3.43 3.15
CA ALA A 89 -16.30 -3.68 2.27
C ALA A 89 -17.36 -4.59 2.92
N ARG A 90 -16.94 -5.48 3.84
CA ARG A 90 -17.83 -6.39 4.59
C ARG A 90 -18.48 -5.71 5.80
N THR A 91 -17.80 -4.77 6.47
CA THR A 91 -18.32 -4.06 7.65
C THR A 91 -19.26 -2.92 7.24
N LYS A 92 -20.58 -3.17 7.25
CA LYS A 92 -21.59 -2.31 6.61
C LYS A 92 -22.06 -1.11 7.43
N GLY A 93 -22.18 0.03 6.72
CA GLY A 93 -23.00 1.20 7.04
C GLY A 93 -22.53 2.41 6.21
N PRO A 94 -23.37 3.16 5.46
CA PRO A 94 -22.92 4.26 4.60
C PRO A 94 -22.12 5.34 5.32
N ARG A 95 -22.44 5.58 6.60
CA ARG A 95 -21.72 6.52 7.48
C ARG A 95 -20.43 5.94 8.06
N MET A 96 -20.42 4.64 8.40
CA MET A 96 -19.23 3.95 8.90
C MET A 96 -18.18 3.81 7.81
N MET A 97 -18.58 3.44 6.59
CA MET A 97 -17.69 3.26 5.44
C MET A 97 -16.92 4.54 5.08
N GLN A 98 -17.53 5.73 5.23
CA GLN A 98 -16.86 7.01 5.03
C GLN A 98 -15.80 7.33 6.10
N ARG A 99 -15.99 6.84 7.33
CA ARG A 99 -15.04 7.00 8.45
C ARG A 99 -13.93 5.96 8.41
N THR A 100 -14.25 4.69 8.16
CA THR A 100 -13.29 3.60 8.12
C THR A 100 -12.36 3.67 6.91
N TRP A 101 -12.83 4.18 5.76
CA TRP A 101 -11.97 4.40 4.59
C TRP A 101 -10.83 5.40 4.83
N ARG A 102 -10.95 6.27 5.84
CA ARG A 102 -9.85 7.18 6.25
C ARG A 102 -8.88 6.55 7.26
N GLY A 103 -9.17 5.34 7.76
CA GLY A 103 -8.36 4.66 8.77
C GLY A 103 -7.08 4.00 8.22
N MET A 104 -7.10 3.50 6.98
CA MET A 104 -5.87 3.25 6.19
C MET A 104 -5.74 4.39 5.21
N ASP A 105 -4.89 5.34 5.53
CA ASP A 105 -4.19 6.05 4.49
C ASP A 105 -2.90 5.31 4.10
N GLU A 106 -2.16 5.87 3.16
CA GLU A 106 -0.89 5.33 2.69
C GLU A 106 0.13 5.18 3.85
N SER A 107 0.10 6.10 4.81
CA SER A 107 1.03 6.10 5.95
C SER A 107 0.70 4.99 6.94
N ALA A 108 -0.58 4.82 7.27
CA ALA A 108 -1.08 3.74 8.12
C ALA A 108 -0.81 2.36 7.50
N LEU A 109 -0.94 2.23 6.17
CA LEU A 109 -0.61 0.99 5.47
C LEU A 109 0.88 0.66 5.54
N ILE A 110 1.76 1.65 5.35
CA ILE A 110 3.20 1.45 5.51
C ILE A 110 3.53 1.05 6.95
N ALA A 111 2.98 1.76 7.94
CA ALA A 111 3.22 1.47 9.36
C ALA A 111 2.74 0.06 9.75
N LEU A 112 1.55 -0.36 9.30
CA LEU A 112 1.05 -1.72 9.52
C LEU A 112 1.96 -2.77 8.88
N SER A 113 2.45 -2.49 7.66
CA SER A 113 3.28 -3.44 6.92
C SER A 113 4.65 -3.60 7.58
N ILE A 114 5.25 -2.51 8.06
CA ILE A 114 6.47 -2.56 8.87
C ILE A 114 6.21 -3.37 10.13
N LEU A 115 5.14 -3.05 10.87
CA LEU A 115 4.80 -3.75 12.09
C LEU A 115 4.70 -5.26 11.83
N MET A 116 3.91 -5.69 10.85
CA MET A 116 3.76 -7.11 10.50
C MET A 116 5.06 -7.79 10.10
N GLU A 117 5.93 -7.10 9.34
CA GLU A 117 7.23 -7.65 8.96
C GLU A 117 8.16 -7.83 10.17
N GLU A 118 8.20 -6.85 11.07
CA GLU A 118 8.96 -6.93 12.32
C GLU A 118 8.37 -7.98 13.28
N THR A 119 7.04 -8.10 13.39
CA THR A 119 6.43 -9.15 14.23
C THR A 119 6.74 -10.53 13.68
N ALA A 120 6.68 -10.72 12.36
CA ALA A 120 7.03 -11.98 11.73
C ALA A 120 8.51 -12.33 11.95
N ARG A 121 9.40 -11.34 11.86
CA ARG A 121 10.84 -11.52 12.14
C ARG A 121 11.10 -11.87 13.60
N GLY A 122 10.41 -11.20 14.52
CA GLY A 122 10.53 -11.49 15.96
C GLY A 122 9.97 -12.85 16.35
N ALA A 123 8.88 -13.30 15.70
CA ALA A 123 8.24 -14.58 16.01
C ALA A 123 8.88 -15.79 15.30
N LEU A 124 9.35 -15.62 14.07
CA LEU A 124 9.87 -16.70 13.23
C LEU A 124 11.40 -16.68 13.08
N GLY A 125 12.09 -15.65 13.59
CA GLY A 125 13.51 -15.43 13.34
C GLY A 125 13.75 -14.67 12.03
N GLU A 126 15.00 -14.26 11.79
CA GLU A 126 15.35 -13.49 10.58
C GLU A 126 15.07 -14.25 9.28
N THR A 127 15.20 -15.58 9.31
CA THR A 127 15.04 -16.45 8.15
C THR A 127 13.83 -17.38 8.23
N GLY A 128 13.04 -17.30 9.30
CA GLY A 128 11.96 -18.26 9.57
C GLY A 128 12.43 -19.53 10.27
N ASP A 129 13.67 -19.56 10.73
CA ASP A 129 14.33 -20.67 11.40
C ASP A 129 13.66 -21.05 12.73
N LEU A 130 13.11 -20.09 13.46
CA LEU A 130 12.40 -20.33 14.73
C LEU A 130 11.02 -20.98 14.52
N ALA A 131 10.48 -21.02 13.29
CA ALA A 131 9.20 -21.67 13.00
C ALA A 131 9.24 -23.19 13.19
N PHE A 132 10.44 -23.79 13.15
CA PHE A 132 10.66 -25.23 13.25
C PHE A 132 11.36 -25.67 14.53
N THR A 133 11.66 -24.72 15.43
CA THR A 133 12.22 -25.02 16.74
C THR A 133 11.09 -25.15 17.74
N GLU A 134 11.04 -26.27 18.47
CA GLU A 134 10.20 -26.37 19.66
C GLU A 134 10.70 -25.35 20.70
N ALA A 135 9.77 -24.73 21.43
CA ALA A 135 10.17 -23.90 22.56
C ALA A 135 10.91 -24.80 23.55
N ALA A 136 12.16 -24.49 23.87
CA ALA A 136 12.82 -25.13 25.00
C ALA A 136 11.98 -24.76 26.22
N GLU A 137 11.26 -25.73 26.78
CA GLU A 137 10.67 -25.58 28.11
C GLU A 137 11.86 -25.26 29.03
N GLU A 138 11.81 -24.11 29.70
CA GLU A 138 12.77 -23.71 30.73
C GLU A 138 12.60 -24.64 31.95
N ASP A 139 12.92 -25.91 31.78
CA ASP A 139 13.03 -26.90 32.84
C ASP A 139 14.45 -26.84 33.41
N GLU A 140 14.85 -25.71 33.99
CA GLU A 140 16.12 -25.64 34.73
C GLU A 140 16.20 -24.45 35.69
N GLU A 141 15.35 -24.40 36.72
CA GLU A 141 15.74 -23.80 38.02
C GLU A 141 14.76 -24.18 39.15
N GLN A 142 14.86 -25.42 39.65
CA GLN A 142 14.59 -25.72 41.06
C GLN A 142 15.12 -27.11 41.46
N VAL A 143 16.42 -27.35 41.27
CA VAL A 143 17.13 -28.39 42.04
C VAL A 143 18.52 -27.88 42.37
N LEU A 144 18.66 -27.18 43.50
CA LEU A 144 19.83 -27.22 44.40
C LEU A 144 19.45 -26.62 45.76
#